data_AF-A0A6G7TNP4-F1
#
_entry.id   AF-A0A6G7TNP4-F1
#
_cell.length_a   1.000
_cell.length_b   1.000
_cell.length_c   1.000
_cell.angle_alpha   90.00
_cell.angle_beta   90.00
_cell.angle_gamma   90.00
#
_symmetry.space_group_name_H-M   'P 1'
#
loop_
_entity.id
_entity.type
_entity.pdbx_description
1 polymer ?
#
loop_
_entity_poly.entity_id
_entity_poly.type
_entity_poly.pdbx_seq_one_letter_code
_entity_poly.pdbx_strand_id
1 'polypeptide(L)'
;MLKEKKYGIFKNKYFWISIFFFIWMSFFDSNSLILHYKFQRNIQEMTYNRNFLKKKISLEGILLKKLTADSKYLEKIAREKFYMKKKDEDLFIVSRCNRKYNLTSHINE
;
A
#
# COMPACT_ATOMS: atom_id res chain seq x y z
N MET A 1 -59.72 -14.35 -18.62
CA MET A 1 -60.03 -12.93 -18.35
C MET A 1 -58.82 -12.03 -18.03
N LEU A 2 -57.72 -12.52 -17.46
CA LEU A 2 -56.54 -11.69 -17.11
C LEU A 2 -55.56 -11.41 -18.25
N LYS A 3 -55.69 -12.10 -19.39
CA LYS A 3 -54.72 -12.06 -20.49
C LYS A 3 -54.86 -10.78 -21.33
N GLU A 4 -56.09 -10.36 -21.65
CA GLU A 4 -56.37 -9.18 -22.46
C GLU A 4 -55.87 -7.87 -21.82
N LYS A 5 -55.94 -7.75 -20.49
CA LYS A 5 -55.51 -6.54 -19.76
C LYS A 5 -53.99 -6.34 -19.79
N LYS A 6 -53.20 -7.41 -19.91
CA LYS A 6 -51.72 -7.35 -19.95
C LYS A 6 -51.21 -6.72 -21.25
N TYR A 7 -51.85 -6.98 -22.39
CA TYR A 7 -51.40 -6.45 -23.69
C TYR A 7 -51.56 -4.92 -23.83
N GLY A 8 -52.51 -4.31 -23.10
CA GLY A 8 -52.66 -2.86 -23.07
C GLY A 8 -51.51 -2.12 -22.37
N ILE A 9 -50.88 -2.77 -21.39
CA ILE A 9 -49.79 -2.17 -20.60
C ILE A 9 -48.48 -2.15 -21.41
N PHE A 10 -48.23 -3.19 -22.21
CA PHE A 10 -47.03 -3.27 -23.07
C PHE A 10 -47.05 -2.31 -24.27
N LYS A 11 -48.23 -1.80 -24.68
CA LYS A 11 -48.35 -0.78 -25.74
C LYS A 11 -48.09 0.65 -25.26
N ASN A 12 -48.02 0.88 -23.95
CA ASN A 12 -47.84 2.21 -23.41
C ASN A 12 -46.36 2.63 -23.44
N LYS A 13 -46.03 3.77 -24.08
CA LYS A 13 -44.66 4.29 -24.17
C LYS A 13 -44.03 4.55 -22.80
N TYR A 14 -44.84 4.87 -21.79
CA TYR A 14 -44.38 5.04 -20.41
C TYR A 14 -43.90 3.74 -19.76
N PHE A 15 -44.39 2.57 -20.20
CA PHE A 15 -43.91 1.28 -19.68
C PHE A 15 -42.46 1.01 -20.10
N TRP A 16 -42.13 1.30 -21.36
CA TRP A 16 -40.78 1.18 -21.89
C TRP A 16 -39.82 2.21 -21.31
N ILE A 17 -40.26 3.46 -21.06
CA ILE A 17 -39.41 4.45 -20.39
C ILE A 17 -39.11 4.04 -18.95
N SER A 18 -40.10 3.45 -18.25
CA SER A 18 -39.93 2.98 -16.88
C SER A 18 -39.01 1.76 -16.81
N ILE A 19 -39.15 0.79 -17.72
CA ILE A 19 -38.24 -0.38 -17.74
C ILE A 19 -36.81 0.05 -18.07
N PHE A 20 -36.64 0.98 -19.02
CA PHE A 20 -35.33 1.53 -19.34
C PHE A 20 -34.74 2.29 -18.15
N PHE A 21 -35.55 3.07 -17.44
CA PHE A 21 -35.12 3.77 -16.23
C PHE A 21 -34.71 2.81 -15.11
N PHE A 22 -35.44 1.72 -14.92
CA PHE A 22 -35.09 0.68 -13.94
C PHE A 22 -33.84 -0.10 -14.33
N ILE A 23 -33.66 -0.40 -15.62
CA ILE A 23 -32.46 -1.03 -16.14
C ILE A 23 -31.27 -0.08 -16.04
N TRP A 24 -31.46 1.20 -16.34
CA TRP A 24 -30.45 2.24 -16.21
C TRP A 24 -30.03 2.42 -14.76
N MET A 25 -30.98 2.57 -13.84
CA MET A 25 -30.68 2.60 -12.41
C MET A 25 -30.02 1.30 -12.00
N SER A 26 -30.50 0.12 -12.38
CA SER A 26 -29.87 -1.12 -11.94
C SER A 26 -28.46 -1.33 -12.51
N PHE A 27 -28.20 -1.12 -13.80
CA PHE A 27 -26.86 -1.29 -14.38
C PHE A 27 -25.88 -0.17 -14.02
N PHE A 28 -26.34 1.07 -13.92
CA PHE A 28 -25.49 2.23 -13.62
C PHE A 28 -25.29 2.42 -12.10
N ASP A 29 -26.30 2.12 -11.27
CA ASP A 29 -26.25 2.19 -9.79
C ASP A 29 -25.63 0.92 -9.16
N SER A 30 -25.62 -0.24 -9.85
CA SER A 30 -25.01 -1.49 -9.31
C SER A 30 -23.48 -1.52 -9.30
N ASN A 31 -22.79 -0.43 -9.64
CA ASN A 31 -21.39 -0.29 -9.25
C ASN A 31 -21.18 -0.32 -7.73
N SER A 32 -22.24 -0.20 -6.92
CA SER A 32 -22.20 -0.27 -5.46
C SER A 32 -21.58 -1.57 -4.89
N LEU A 33 -21.87 -2.74 -5.46
CA LEU A 33 -21.45 -4.02 -4.86
C LEU A 33 -19.95 -4.31 -5.05
N ILE A 34 -19.43 -4.11 -6.26
CA ILE A 34 -17.98 -4.28 -6.54
C ILE A 34 -17.16 -3.23 -5.78
N LEU A 35 -17.74 -2.04 -5.62
CA LEU A 35 -17.15 -0.91 -4.92
C LEU A 35 -17.14 -1.13 -3.41
N HIS A 36 -18.20 -1.69 -2.83
CA HIS A 36 -18.23 -2.09 -1.41
C HIS A 36 -17.18 -3.15 -1.08
N TYR A 37 -17.01 -4.18 -1.93
CA TYR A 37 -15.95 -5.16 -1.72
C TYR A 37 -14.54 -4.55 -1.80
N LYS A 38 -14.30 -3.65 -2.76
CA LYS A 38 -13.03 -2.90 -2.83
C LYS A 38 -12.83 -2.00 -1.63
N PHE A 39 -13.86 -1.29 -1.18
CA PHE A 39 -13.77 -0.43 0.01
C PHE A 39 -13.48 -1.23 1.28
N GLN A 40 -14.11 -2.38 1.48
CA GLN A 40 -13.83 -3.23 2.64
C GLN A 40 -12.38 -3.72 2.66
N ARG A 41 -11.82 -4.10 1.50
CA ARG A 41 -10.40 -4.47 1.40
C ARG A 41 -9.48 -3.28 1.70
N ASN A 42 -9.78 -2.11 1.15
CA ASN A 42 -9.00 -0.89 1.41
C ASN A 42 -9.04 -0.49 2.89
N ILE A 43 -10.21 -0.63 3.55
CA ILE A 43 -10.36 -0.35 4.98
C ILE A 43 -9.53 -1.33 5.81
N GLN A 44 -9.54 -2.61 5.47
CA GLN A 44 -8.73 -3.61 6.16
C GLN A 44 -7.22 -3.37 5.97
N GLU A 45 -6.78 -3.03 4.77
CA GLU A 45 -5.38 -2.70 4.49
C GLU A 45 -4.93 -1.44 5.25
N MET A 46 -5.74 -0.38 5.23
CA MET A 46 -5.42 0.86 5.94
C MET A 46 -5.40 0.68 7.46
N THR A 47 -6.30 -0.14 8.02
CA THR A 47 -6.30 -0.45 9.45
C THR A 47 -5.13 -1.35 9.85
N TYR A 48 -4.77 -2.32 9.01
CA TYR A 48 -3.57 -3.15 9.21
C TYR A 48 -2.31 -2.29 9.23
N ASN A 49 -2.12 -1.43 8.21
CA ASN A 49 -0.97 -0.54 8.12
C ASN A 49 -0.91 0.42 9.32
N ARG A 50 -2.05 1.01 9.70
CA ARG A 50 -2.13 1.89 10.88
C ARG A 50 -1.70 1.17 12.16
N ASN A 51 -2.17 -0.06 12.36
CA ASN A 51 -1.83 -0.85 13.55
C ASN A 51 -0.37 -1.30 13.54
N PHE A 52 0.15 -1.70 12.38
CA PHE A 52 1.55 -2.04 12.19
C PHE A 52 2.47 -0.86 12.52
N LEU A 53 2.21 0.33 11.98
CA LEU A 53 2.98 1.54 12.27
C LEU A 53 2.89 1.92 13.75
N LYS A 54 1.69 1.89 14.36
CA LYS A 54 1.53 2.15 15.79
C LYS A 54 2.35 1.19 16.65
N LYS A 55 2.35 -0.10 16.33
CA LYS A 55 3.16 -1.11 17.03
C LYS A 55 4.66 -0.87 16.84
N LYS A 56 5.08 -0.48 15.64
CA LYS A 56 6.48 -0.16 15.37
C LYS A 56 6.95 1.06 16.15
N ILE A 57 6.13 2.13 16.19
CA ILE A 57 6.42 3.34 16.98
C ILE A 57 6.51 3.02 18.48
N SER A 58 5.63 2.19 19.04
CA SER A 58 5.69 1.84 20.46
C SER A 58 6.93 1.02 20.81
N LEU A 59 7.37 0.12 19.91
CA LEU A 59 8.60 -0.65 20.08
C LEU A 59 9.86 0.21 19.89
N GLU A 60 9.89 1.10 18.89
CA GLU A 60 11.03 1.97 18.60
C GLU A 60 11.17 3.15 19.56
N GLY A 61 10.11 3.54 20.27
CA GLY A 61 10.13 4.66 21.22
C GLY A 61 11.17 4.51 22.33
N ILE A 62 11.46 3.28 22.77
CA ILE A 62 12.52 3.01 23.75
C ILE A 62 13.91 3.25 23.14
N LEU A 63 14.09 2.90 21.87
CA LEU A 63 15.35 3.08 21.14
C LEU A 63 15.60 4.56 20.86
N LEU A 64 14.57 5.31 20.47
CA LEU A 64 14.61 6.77 20.34
C LEU A 64 14.99 7.47 21.65
N LYS A 65 14.38 7.08 22.78
CA LYS A 65 14.74 7.63 24.10
C LYS A 65 16.20 7.38 24.46
N LYS A 66 16.74 6.20 24.10
CA LYS A 66 18.17 5.88 24.31
C LYS A 66 19.08 6.69 23.39
N LEU A 67 18.67 6.94 22.15
CA LEU A 67 19.40 7.79 21.20
C LEU A 67 19.46 9.25 21.63
N THR A 68 18.40 9.80 22.24
CA THR A 68 18.39 11.19 22.71
C THR A 68 19.02 11.39 24.08
N ALA A 69 18.99 10.38 24.95
CA ALA A 69 19.57 10.47 26.29
C ALA A 69 21.11 10.34 26.30
N ASP A 70 21.70 9.59 25.36
CA ASP A 70 23.14 9.32 25.33
C ASP A 70 23.78 9.70 23.99
N SER A 71 24.57 10.78 24.02
CA SER A 71 25.30 11.30 22.85
C SER A 71 26.33 10.28 22.30
N LYS A 72 26.93 9.46 23.16
CA LYS A 72 27.92 8.45 22.76
C LYS A 72 27.26 7.28 22.04
N TYR A 73 26.06 6.89 22.49
CA TYR A 73 25.25 5.86 21.82
C TYR A 73 24.73 6.35 20.46
N LEU A 74 24.33 7.62 20.36
CA LEU A 74 23.94 8.25 19.09
C LEU A 74 25.09 8.23 18.08
N GLU A 75 26.29 8.65 18.47
CA GLU A 75 27.48 8.65 17.61
C GLU A 75 27.83 7.24 17.11
N LYS A 76 27.73 6.24 17.99
CA LYS A 76 27.94 4.83 17.64
C LYS A 76 26.96 4.36 16.56
N ILE A 77 25.67 4.63 16.71
CA ILE A 77 24.64 4.23 15.73
C ILE A 77 24.82 4.99 14.42
N ALA A 78 25.11 6.30 14.47
CA ALA A 78 25.36 7.11 13.29
C ALA A 78 26.53 6.55 12.45
N ARG A 79 27.60 6.09 13.10
CA ARG A 79 28.77 5.48 12.45
C ARG A 79 28.52 4.05 11.95
N GLU A 80 27.86 3.20 12.75
CA GLU A 80 27.67 1.78 12.42
C GLU A 80 26.53 1.53 11.41
N LYS A 81 25.43 2.28 11.51
CA LYS A 81 24.23 2.06 10.67
C LYS A 81 24.19 2.97 9.46
N PHE A 82 24.62 4.21 9.62
CA PHE A 82 24.47 5.25 8.61
C PHE A 82 25.81 5.72 8.02
N TYR A 83 26.94 5.19 8.50
CA TYR A 83 28.29 5.56 8.04
C TYR A 83 28.51 7.09 8.00
N MET A 84 27.98 7.79 9.01
CA MET A 84 28.15 9.24 9.13
C MET A 84 29.58 9.58 9.58
N LYS A 85 30.18 10.61 8.97
CA LYS A 85 31.48 11.18 9.36
C LYS A 85 31.35 12.62 9.87
N LYS A 86 32.28 13.05 10.71
CA LYS A 86 32.48 14.48 10.99
C LYS A 86 33.19 15.15 9.82
N LYS A 87 33.11 16.49 9.76
CA LYS A 87 33.71 17.28 8.66
C LYS A 87 35.23 17.10 8.59
N ASP A 88 35.87 16.90 9.74
CA ASP A 88 37.33 16.78 9.89
C ASP A 88 37.80 15.32 9.93
N GLU A 89 36.95 14.36 9.52
CA GLU A 89 37.26 12.93 9.55
C GLU A 89 37.08 12.28 8.17
N ASP A 90 37.99 11.37 7.81
CA ASP A 90 37.88 10.55 6.60
C ASP A 90 37.45 9.11 6.94
N LEU A 91 36.44 8.63 6.22
CA LEU A 91 35.82 7.31 6.43
C LEU A 91 36.38 6.31 5.43
N PHE A 92 37.03 5.26 5.92
CA PHE A 92 37.56 4.16 5.10
C PHE A 92 36.71 2.91 5.27
N ILE A 93 36.04 2.45 4.20
CA ILE A 93 35.29 1.20 4.19
C ILE A 93 36.21 0.10 3.66
N VAL A 94 36.74 -0.73 4.57
CA VAL A 94 37.59 -1.86 4.20
C VAL A 94 36.71 -2.99 3.68
N SER A 95 36.45 -2.97 2.38
CA SER A 95 35.84 -4.10 1.70
C SER A 95 36.86 -5.23 1.64
N ARG A 96 36.53 -6.38 2.24
CA ARG A 96 37.34 -7.59 2.06
C ARG A 96 37.27 -7.94 0.57
N CYS A 97 38.32 -7.63 -0.18
CA CYS A 97 38.46 -8.01 -1.57
C CYS A 97 38.33 -9.55 -1.64
N ASN A 98 37.15 -10.04 -2.01
CA ASN A 98 36.93 -11.46 -2.19
C ASN A 98 37.51 -11.83 -3.56
N ARG A 99 38.76 -12.31 -3.60
CA ARG A 99 39.55 -12.60 -4.83
C ARG A 99 38.82 -13.38 -5.95
N LYS A 100 37.66 -13.99 -5.68
CA LYS A 100 36.83 -14.69 -6.66
C LYS A 100 36.25 -13.84 -7.80
N TYR A 101 36.13 -12.51 -7.68
CA TYR A 101 35.52 -11.68 -8.74
C TYR A 101 36.45 -11.35 -9.92
N ASN A 102 37.77 -11.51 -9.76
CA ASN A 102 38.75 -11.24 -10.82
C ASN A 102 39.00 -12.45 -11.75
N LEU A 103 38.50 -13.65 -11.39
CA LEU A 103 38.71 -14.85 -12.20
C LEU A 103 37.65 -15.03 -13.29
N THR A 104 36.47 -14.42 -13.12
CA THR A 104 35.33 -14.56 -14.05
C THR A 104 35.27 -13.47 -15.12
N SER A 105 35.99 -12.35 -14.93
CA SER A 105 36.08 -11.28 -15.92
C SER A 105 36.99 -11.61 -17.10
N HIS A 106 37.89 -12.59 -16.96
CA HIS A 106 38.82 -13.04 -18.00
C HIS A 106 38.35 -14.25 -18.81
N ILE A 107 37.18 -14.82 -18.51
CA ILE A 107 36.65 -16.01 -19.21
C ILE A 107 35.62 -15.62 -20.29
N ASN A 108 35.18 -14.36 -20.30
CA ASN A 108 34.19 -13.83 -21.25
C ASN A 108 34.78 -12.74 -22.17
N GLU A 109 36.06 -12.86 -22.52
CA GLU A 109 36.69 -12.07 -23.58
C GLU A 109 37.14 -13.00 -24.72
#